data_AF-A0A352FNY6-F1
#
_entry.id   AF-A0A352FNY6-F1
#
_cell.length_a   1.000
_cell.length_b   1.000
_cell.length_c   1.000
_cell.angle_alpha   90.00
_cell.angle_beta   90.00
_cell.angle_gamma   90.00
#
_symmetry.space_group_name_H-M   'P 1'
#
loop_
_entity.id
_entity.type
_entity.pdbx_description
1 polymer ?
#
loop_
_entity_poly.entity_id
_entity_poly.type
_entity_poly.pdbx_seq_one_letter_code
_entity_poly.pdbx_strand_id
1 'polypeptide(L)' 'MEGMQEEFKYETEVKTGGRVELEVPFEPGVHVTVFVHKSRNGTFEDLLSASESTLSFWDNSYDDEDWNCA' A
#
# COMPACT_ATOMS: atom_id res chain seq x y z
N MET A 1 14.25 26.29 3.31
CA MET A 1 13.56 25.65 2.19
C MET A 1 13.70 24.17 2.43
N GLU A 2 12.63 23.50 2.85
CA GLU A 2 12.61 22.03 2.93
C GLU A 2 12.96 21.48 1.55
N GLY A 3 13.97 20.62 1.48
CA GLY A 3 14.38 20.01 0.23
C GLY A 3 13.25 19.14 -0.31
N MET A 4 12.91 19.33 -1.58
CA MET A 4 11.95 18.49 -2.30
C MET A 4 12.45 17.04 -2.27
N GLN A 5 11.76 16.17 -1.54
CA GLN A 5 12.05 14.74 -1.53
C GLN A 5 11.34 14.13 -2.75
N GLU A 6 12.12 13.72 -3.74
CA GLU A 6 11.60 12.97 -4.89
C GLU A 6 11.46 11.51 -4.49
N GLU A 7 10.22 11.01 -4.44
CA GLU A 7 9.91 9.61 -4.17
C GLU A 7 9.83 8.80 -5.47
N PHE A 8 10.58 7.70 -5.52
CA PHE A 8 10.57 6.76 -6.63
C PHE A 8 10.06 5.40 -6.16
N LYS A 9 9.01 4.88 -6.81
CA LYS A 9 8.50 3.52 -6.56
C LYS A 9 9.03 2.57 -7.63
N TYR A 10 9.67 1.49 -7.19
CA TYR A 10 10.14 0.42 -8.07
C TYR A 10 9.42 -0.88 -7.74
N GLU A 11 8.95 -1.59 -8.77
CA GLU A 11 8.42 -2.95 -8.65
C GLU A 11 9.43 -3.90 -9.30
N THR A 12 9.99 -4.81 -8.50
CA THR A 12 11.04 -5.72 -8.94
C THR A 12 11.02 -7.00 -8.11
N GLU A 13 11.71 -8.02 -8.61
CA GLU A 13 11.80 -9.34 -8.01
C GLU A 13 13.19 -9.59 -7.41
N VAL A 14 13.23 -10.37 -6.34
CA VAL A 14 14.48 -10.79 -5.71
C VAL A 14 15.22 -11.75 -6.63
N LYS A 15 16.41 -11.36 -7.09
CA LYS A 15 17.29 -12.16 -7.95
C LYS A 15 17.99 -13.27 -7.15
N THR A 16 18.63 -14.18 -7.87
CA THR A 16 19.41 -15.29 -7.28
C THR A 16 20.40 -14.78 -6.24
N GLY A 17 20.42 -15.45 -5.08
CA GLY A 17 21.26 -15.03 -3.95
C GLY A 17 20.67 -13.90 -3.09
N GLY A 18 19.38 -13.58 -3.26
CA GLY A 18 18.66 -12.69 -2.33
C GLY A 18 18.92 -11.20 -2.57
N ARG A 19 19.28 -10.81 -3.80
CA ARG A 19 19.66 -9.43 -4.13
C ARG A 19 18.59 -8.74 -4.96
N VAL A 20 18.49 -7.42 -4.81
CA VAL A 20 17.64 -6.56 -5.63
C VAL A 20 18.56 -5.56 -6.34
N GLU A 21 18.35 -5.39 -7.64
CA GLU A 21 19.08 -4.43 -8.48
C GLU A 21 18.10 -3.34 -8.93
N LEU A 22 18.50 -2.07 -8.75
CA LEU A 22 17.68 -0.90 -9.04
C LEU A 22 18.53 0.11 -9.83
N GLU A 23 18.02 0.58 -10.96
CA GLU A 23 18.60 1.71 -11.68
C GLU A 23 17.92 3.00 -11.19
N VAL A 24 18.72 3.92 -10.65
CA VAL A 24 18.25 5.19 -10.08
C VAL A 24 18.76 6.37 -10.89
N PRO A 25 17.97 7.44 -11.06
CA PRO A 25 18.34 8.61 -11.87
C PRO A 25 19.21 9.61 -11.08
N PHE A 26 20.08 9.12 -10.19
CA PHE A 26 20.92 9.97 -9.34
C PHE A 26 22.39 9.92 -9.78
N GLU A 27 23.10 11.02 -9.54
CA GLU A 27 24.53 11.07 -9.78
C GLU A 27 25.32 10.15 -8.81
N PRO A 28 26.49 9.65 -9.23
CA PRO A 28 27.34 8.86 -8.35
C PRO A 28 27.74 9.62 -7.08
N GLY A 29 27.65 8.95 -5.92
CA GLY A 29 28.04 9.52 -4.62
C GLY A 29 26.89 10.16 -3.83
N VAL A 30 25.69 10.27 -4.42
CA VAL A 30 24.49 10.70 -3.70
C VAL A 30 24.09 9.66 -2.64
N HIS A 31 23.81 10.12 -1.42
CA HIS A 31 23.31 9.26 -0.35
C HIS A 31 21.83 8.96 -0.58
N VAL A 32 21.49 7.68 -0.69
CA VAL A 32 20.11 7.21 -0.90
C VAL A 32 19.68 6.31 0.26
N THR A 33 18.42 6.41 0.65
CA THR A 33 17.77 5.51 1.60
C THR A 33 16.77 4.65 0.84
N VAL A 34 16.79 3.33 1.03
CA VAL A 34 15.90 2.39 0.34
C VAL A 34 15.05 1.65 1.37
N PHE A 35 13.73 1.70 1.17
CA PHE A 35 12.77 0.91 1.94
C PHE A 35 12.32 -0.30 1.12
N VAL A 36 12.54 -1.51 1.64
CA VAL A 36 12.15 -2.75 0.98
C VAL A 36 10.97 -3.37 1.72
N HIS A 37 9.86 -3.55 1.01
CA HIS A 37 8.69 -4.24 1.52
C HIS A 37 8.35 -5.42 0.62
N LYS A 38 8.08 -6.59 1.20
CA LYS A 38 7.62 -7.74 0.44
C LYS A 38 6.18 -7.48 0.00
N SER A 39 5.95 -7.39 -1.31
CA SER A 39 4.59 -7.28 -1.84
C SER A 39 3.79 -8.53 -1.43
N ARG A 40 2.61 -8.31 -0.85
CA ARG A 40 1.62 -9.35 -0.61
C ARG A 40 0.71 -9.38 -1.84
N ASN A 41 0.83 -10.40 -2.68
CA ASN A 41 -0.05 -10.59 -3.84
C ASN A 41 -1.53 -10.89 -3.48
N GLY A 42 -1.93 -10.74 -2.22
CA GLY A 42 -3.28 -11.07 -1.73
C GLY A 42 -4.28 -9.92 -1.74
N THR A 43 -3.89 -8.70 -2.12
CA THR A 43 -4.75 -7.52 -1.93
C THR A 43 -6.06 -7.58 -2.70
N PHE A 44 -6.12 -8.17 -3.90
CA PHE A 44 -7.39 -8.23 -4.63
C PHE A 44 -8.35 -9.26 -4.05
N GLU A 45 -7.87 -10.46 -3.71
CA GLU A 45 -8.69 -11.51 -3.10
C GLU A 45 -9.13 -11.13 -1.68
N ASP A 46 -8.26 -10.50 -0.90
CA ASP A 46 -8.59 -10.01 0.44
C ASP A 46 -9.62 -8.85 0.37
N LEU A 47 -9.46 -7.91 -0.56
CA LEU A 47 -10.43 -6.82 -0.76
C LEU A 47 -11.76 -7.33 -1.33
N LEU A 48 -11.72 -8.29 -2.25
CA LEU A 48 -12.92 -8.93 -2.80
C LEU A 48 -13.66 -9.68 -1.69
N SER A 49 -12.96 -10.49 -0.89
CA SER A 49 -13.53 -11.19 0.25
C SER A 49 -14.09 -10.22 1.30
N ALA A 50 -13.44 -9.10 1.56
CA ALA A 50 -13.97 -8.05 2.44
C ALA A 50 -15.21 -7.36 1.84
N SER A 51 -15.26 -7.14 0.53
CA SER A 51 -16.42 -6.53 -0.15
C SER A 51 -17.64 -7.48 -0.23
N GLU A 52 -17.38 -8.78 -0.31
CA GLU A 52 -18.40 -9.83 -0.26
C GLU A 52 -18.79 -10.20 1.18
N SER A 53 -18.11 -9.61 2.18
CA SER A 53 -18.48 -9.76 3.58
C SER A 53 -19.80 -9.05 3.87
N THR A 54 -20.46 -9.47 4.95
CA THR A 54 -21.80 -9.00 5.27
C THR A 54 -21.78 -7.50 5.61
N LEU A 55 -22.74 -6.75 5.07
CA LEU A 55 -22.99 -5.37 5.49
C LEU A 55 -23.54 -5.28 6.93
N SER A 56 -23.57 -6.40 7.68
CA SER A 56 -24.00 -6.46 9.08
C SER A 56 -23.14 -5.61 10.01
N PHE A 57 -21.95 -5.20 9.55
CA PHE A 57 -21.14 -4.20 10.25
C PHE A 57 -21.80 -2.80 10.25
N TRP A 58 -22.51 -2.46 9.17
CA TRP A 58 -23.27 -1.21 9.02
C TRP A 58 -24.75 -1.36 9.42
N ASP A 59 -25.26 -2.59 9.52
CA ASP A 59 -26.62 -2.89 10.00
C ASP A 59 -26.67 -2.84 11.53
N ASN A 60 -26.59 -1.63 12.06
CA ASN A 60 -26.71 -1.36 13.49
C ASN A 60 -28.06 -0.70 13.77
N SER A 61 -28.98 -1.49 14.33
CA SER A 61 -30.32 -1.02 14.74
C SER A 61 -30.32 0.16 15.71
N TYR A 62 -29.20 0.47 16.38
CA TYR A 62 -29.08 1.70 17.19
C TYR A 62 -28.76 2.96 16.36
N ASP A 63 -28.17 2.81 15.17
CA ASP A 63 -27.79 3.91 14.27
C ASP A 63 -28.94 4.29 13.32
N ASP A 64 -29.81 3.32 12.99
CA ASP A 64 -30.95 3.52 12.10
C ASP A 64 -31.99 4.53 12.62
N GLU A 65 -32.15 4.68 13.94
CA GLU A 65 -33.06 5.67 14.54
C GLU A 65 -32.50 7.10 14.49
N ASP A 66 -31.17 7.28 14.53
CA ASP A 66 -30.52 8.60 14.56
C ASP A 66 -30.18 9.11 13.14
N TRP A 67 -29.82 8.21 12.21
CA TRP A 67 -29.43 8.57 10.84
C TRP A 67 -30.55 8.55 9.80
N ASN A 68 -31.60 7.72 9.94
CA ASN A 68 -32.68 7.65 8.93
C ASN A 68 -33.83 8.64 9.15
N CYS A 69 -33.76 9.48 10.18
CA CYS A 69 -34.77 10.52 10.45
C CYS A 69 -34.45 11.81 9.66
N ALA A 70 -34.66 11.79 8.34
CA ALA A 70 -34.70 12.97 7.47
C ALA A 70 -36.08 13.17 6.84
#